data_AF-A0A0R3TRR3-F1
#
_entry.id   AF-A0A0R3TRR3-F1
#
_cell.length_a   1.000
_cell.length_b   1.000
_cell.length_c   1.000
_cell.angle_alpha   90.00
_cell.angle_beta   90.00
_cell.angle_gamma   90.00
#
_symmetry.space_group_name_H-M   'P 1'
#
loop_
_entity.id
_entity.type
_entity.pdbx_description
1 polymer ?
#
loop_
_entity_poly.entity_id
_entity_poly.type
_entity_poly.pdbx_seq_one_letter_code
_entity_poly.pdbx_strand_id
1 'polypeptide(L)'
;MLYCCEPLITATEVTLKPLEKAHNQALRLITGGVKSTPIDSMLLVTGSTTICSLIKEKALILYEKLLPIPMDKFFSTYENRPRHLKMQSDTDVVCCTQLLDFFRKSNTHPEQVRSLTLETINVNELADTLAKKGTTILQCVDRPMSFHTMKDLIRREFHTARCNELKVRTKEKQWTVALSDITDWPRIEAVAEFRLRTGHDCLAKHLHRLGVYTQPTCPLSNLQEEMEKTHLIRCPALKTTTESQKYREARRRLMNCY
;
A
#
# COMPACT_ATOMS: atom_id res chain seq x y z
N MET A 1 -2.34 -17.94 -1.97
CA MET A 1 -0.99 -17.93 -1.37
C MET A 1 -0.95 -19.09 -0.39
N LEU A 2 -0.01 -20.01 -0.54
CA LEU A 2 0.16 -21.13 0.40
C LEU A 2 1.33 -20.79 1.31
N TYR A 3 1.16 -20.91 2.62
CA TYR A 3 2.26 -20.88 3.59
C TYR A 3 2.29 -22.23 4.26
N CYS A 4 3.42 -22.93 4.17
CA CYS A 4 3.55 -24.31 4.67
C CYS A 4 2.42 -25.23 4.17
N CYS A 5 2.06 -25.12 2.87
CA CYS A 5 1.01 -25.91 2.21
C CYS A 5 -0.44 -25.62 2.66
N GLU A 6 -0.68 -24.70 3.58
CA GLU A 6 -2.02 -24.28 3.99
C GLU A 6 -2.50 -23.01 3.27
N PRO A 7 -3.79 -22.90 2.91
CA PRO A 7 -4.37 -21.67 2.37
C PRO A 7 -4.37 -20.57 3.43
N LEU A 8 -3.47 -19.60 3.28
CA LEU A 8 -3.38 -18.39 4.11
C LEU A 8 -4.69 -17.57 4.19
N ILE A 9 -5.61 -17.81 3.26
CA ILE A 9 -6.94 -17.17 3.22
C ILE A 9 -7.77 -17.56 4.46
N THR A 10 -7.44 -18.67 5.12
CA THR A 10 -8.16 -19.18 6.31
C THR A 10 -7.42 -18.93 7.63
N ALA A 11 -6.31 -18.17 7.60
CA ALA A 11 -5.44 -17.96 8.74
C ALA A 11 -5.96 -16.89 9.71
N THR A 12 -5.90 -17.18 11.02
CA THR A 12 -6.33 -16.26 12.10
C THR A 12 -5.57 -14.95 12.09
N GLU A 13 -6.19 -13.89 12.61
CA GLU A 13 -5.48 -12.63 12.89
C GLU A 13 -4.26 -12.86 13.82
N VAL A 14 -4.35 -13.83 14.73
CA VAL A 14 -3.26 -14.23 15.64
C VAL A 14 -2.05 -14.78 14.87
N THR A 15 -2.28 -15.50 13.77
CA THR A 15 -1.22 -16.02 12.88
C THR A 15 -0.74 -14.98 11.86
N LEU A 16 -1.63 -14.08 11.42
CA LEU A 16 -1.30 -13.05 10.44
C LEU A 16 -0.46 -11.91 11.04
N LYS A 17 -0.68 -11.56 12.32
CA LYS A 17 0.08 -10.50 13.01
C LYS A 17 1.60 -10.76 13.03
N PRO A 18 2.10 -11.93 13.44
CA PRO A 18 3.53 -12.26 13.36
C PRO A 18 4.07 -12.21 11.94
N LEU A 19 3.30 -12.68 10.96
CA LEU A 19 3.70 -12.70 9.57
C LEU A 19 3.84 -11.28 9.00
N GLU A 20 2.88 -10.40 9.29
CA GLU A 20 2.95 -8.98 8.94
C GLU A 20 4.16 -8.30 9.58
N LYS A 21 4.48 -8.63 10.85
CA LYS A 21 5.68 -8.13 11.52
C LYS A 21 6.97 -8.61 10.84
N ALA A 22 7.04 -9.87 10.45
CA ALA A 22 8.19 -10.43 9.73
C ALA A 22 8.36 -9.77 8.35
N HIS A 23 7.27 -9.54 7.61
CA HIS A 23 7.28 -8.81 6.36
C HIS A 23 7.76 -7.36 6.54
N ASN A 24 7.24 -6.66 7.54
CA ASN A 24 7.68 -5.30 7.86
C ASN A 24 9.18 -5.23 8.20
N GLN A 25 9.71 -6.27 8.85
CA GLN A 25 11.13 -6.39 9.13
C GLN A 25 11.95 -6.67 7.86
N ALA A 26 11.47 -7.56 6.99
CA ALA A 26 12.10 -7.80 5.69
C ALA A 26 12.11 -6.53 4.81
N LEU A 27 11.01 -5.78 4.80
CA LEU A 27 10.91 -4.52 4.06
C LEU A 27 11.95 -3.50 4.53
N ARG A 28 12.17 -3.40 5.85
CA ARG A 28 13.24 -2.58 6.44
C ARG A 28 14.63 -3.03 5.99
N LEU A 29 14.91 -4.33 5.97
CA LEU A 29 16.20 -4.85 5.51
C LEU A 29 16.46 -4.54 4.03
N ILE A 30 15.45 -4.71 3.18
CA ILE A 30 15.56 -4.47 1.73
C ILE A 30 15.78 -2.99 1.44
N THR A 31 14.97 -2.13 2.05
CA THR A 31 15.01 -0.66 1.89
C THR A 31 16.12 0.01 2.70
N GLY A 32 16.85 -0.74 3.52
CA GLY A 32 17.78 -0.17 4.49
C GLY A 32 17.10 0.77 5.50
N GLY A 33 15.80 0.61 5.75
CA GLY A 33 15.08 1.36 6.77
C GLY A 33 15.55 1.01 8.18
N VAL A 34 15.70 2.00 9.04
CA VAL A 34 15.91 1.78 10.49
C VAL A 34 14.58 1.45 11.16
N LYS A 35 14.58 0.96 12.40
CA LYS A 35 13.34 0.57 13.11
C LYS A 35 12.32 1.71 13.24
N SER A 36 12.80 2.95 13.33
CA SER A 36 11.96 4.15 13.42
C SER A 36 11.29 4.55 12.11
N THR A 37 11.80 4.10 10.95
CA THR A 37 11.24 4.46 9.64
C THR A 37 9.75 4.05 9.55
N PRO A 38 8.84 4.92 9.10
CA PRO A 38 7.43 4.58 8.90
C PRO A 38 7.25 3.41 7.92
N ILE A 39 6.31 2.51 8.19
CA ILE A 39 6.04 1.40 7.26
C ILE A 39 5.44 1.89 5.94
N ASP A 40 4.57 2.88 6.01
CA ASP A 40 3.87 3.43 4.85
C ASP A 40 4.81 4.07 3.83
N SER A 41 5.90 4.69 4.27
CA SER A 41 6.90 5.25 3.36
C SER A 41 7.65 4.14 2.61
N MET A 42 7.96 3.03 3.28
CA MET A 42 8.60 1.87 2.65
C MET A 42 7.66 1.17 1.67
N LEU A 43 6.38 1.01 2.02
CA LEU A 43 5.36 0.42 1.13
C LEU A 43 5.13 1.28 -0.12
N LEU A 44 5.22 2.62 0.03
CA LEU A 44 5.10 3.57 -1.08
C LEU A 44 6.29 3.46 -2.04
N VAL A 45 7.52 3.50 -1.52
CA VAL A 45 8.75 3.48 -2.35
C VAL A 45 8.95 2.15 -3.06
N THR A 46 8.58 1.04 -2.43
CA THR A 46 8.72 -0.30 -3.01
C THR A 46 7.53 -0.72 -3.87
N GLY A 47 6.45 0.05 -3.88
CA GLY A 47 5.17 -0.38 -4.46
C GLY A 47 4.56 -1.63 -3.79
N SER A 48 5.12 -2.13 -2.69
CA SER A 48 4.75 -3.42 -2.07
C SER A 48 3.57 -3.31 -1.12
N THR A 49 2.62 -4.25 -1.15
CA THR A 49 1.40 -4.28 -0.34
C THR A 49 1.63 -4.93 1.02
N THR A 50 0.71 -4.71 1.97
CA THR A 50 0.67 -5.51 3.21
C THR A 50 0.26 -6.95 2.89
N ILE A 51 0.64 -7.89 3.75
CA ILE A 51 0.25 -9.29 3.57
C ILE A 51 -1.26 -9.44 3.67
N CYS A 52 -1.89 -8.73 4.59
CA CYS A 52 -3.35 -8.75 4.73
C CYS A 52 -4.06 -8.36 3.41
N SER A 53 -3.62 -7.29 2.75
CA SER A 53 -4.19 -6.89 1.45
C SER A 53 -3.95 -7.93 0.36
N LEU A 54 -2.77 -8.58 0.33
CA LEU A 54 -2.49 -9.68 -0.61
C LEU A 54 -3.42 -10.87 -0.38
N ILE A 55 -3.67 -11.23 0.89
CA ILE A 55 -4.55 -12.34 1.22
C ILE A 55 -5.97 -12.05 0.72
N LYS A 56 -6.48 -10.84 0.94
CA LYS A 56 -7.80 -10.40 0.44
C LYS A 56 -7.90 -10.45 -1.08
N GLU A 57 -6.88 -9.96 -1.79
CA GLU A 57 -6.81 -10.06 -3.26
C GLU A 57 -6.88 -11.53 -3.72
N LYS A 58 -6.09 -12.42 -3.10
CA LYS A 58 -6.09 -13.84 -3.46
C LYS A 58 -7.39 -14.55 -3.07
N ALA A 59 -8.03 -14.17 -1.97
CA ALA A 59 -9.32 -14.69 -1.56
C ALA A 59 -10.39 -14.36 -2.59
N LEU A 60 -10.41 -13.12 -3.08
CA LEU A 60 -11.36 -12.67 -4.10
C LEU A 60 -11.16 -13.39 -5.44
N ILE A 61 -9.90 -13.53 -5.89
CA ILE A 61 -9.58 -14.29 -7.10
C ILE A 61 -10.02 -15.75 -6.98
N LEU A 62 -9.85 -16.35 -5.79
CA LEU A 62 -10.30 -17.71 -5.53
C LEU A 62 -11.82 -17.81 -5.58
N TYR A 63 -12.53 -16.87 -4.96
CA TYR A 63 -14.00 -16.82 -4.98
C TYR A 63 -14.54 -16.76 -6.41
N GLU A 64 -14.04 -15.83 -7.22
CA GLU A 64 -14.42 -15.70 -8.65
C GLU A 64 -14.13 -16.98 -9.45
N LYS A 65 -13.06 -17.71 -9.09
CA LYS A 65 -12.75 -18.99 -9.73
C LYS A 65 -13.77 -20.08 -9.38
N LEU A 66 -14.41 -20.00 -8.22
CA LEU A 66 -15.37 -20.99 -7.73
C LEU A 66 -16.81 -20.72 -8.20
N LEU A 67 -17.17 -19.47 -8.52
CA LEU A 67 -18.51 -19.10 -9.03
C LEU A 67 -19.00 -19.92 -10.25
N PRO A 68 -18.15 -20.25 -11.25
CA PRO A 68 -18.59 -20.97 -12.45
C PRO A 68 -18.65 -22.50 -12.26
N ILE A 69 -18.20 -23.02 -11.12
CA ILE A 69 -18.26 -24.45 -10.85
C ILE A 69 -19.75 -24.78 -10.68
N PRO A 70 -20.35 -25.63 -11.56
CA PRO A 70 -21.73 -26.06 -11.36
C PRO A 70 -21.84 -26.60 -9.94
N MET A 71 -22.94 -26.31 -9.23
CA MET A 71 -23.21 -26.87 -7.89
C MET A 71 -23.09 -28.40 -7.96
N ASP A 72 -21.88 -28.89 -7.76
CA ASP A 72 -21.58 -30.30 -7.68
C ASP A 72 -22.37 -30.83 -6.48
N LYS A 73 -22.86 -32.07 -6.57
CA LYS A 73 -23.57 -32.71 -5.45
C LYS A 73 -22.78 -32.54 -4.16
N PHE A 74 -21.44 -32.57 -4.25
CA PHE A 74 -20.53 -32.25 -3.16
C PHE A 74 -20.87 -30.95 -2.40
N PHE A 75 -21.03 -29.82 -3.09
CA PHE A 75 -21.34 -28.52 -2.47
C PHE A 75 -22.78 -28.45 -1.94
N SER A 76 -23.73 -29.10 -2.61
CA SER A 76 -25.12 -29.18 -2.11
C SER A 76 -25.25 -30.01 -0.83
N THR A 77 -24.33 -30.96 -0.61
CA THR A 77 -24.26 -31.80 0.59
C THR A 77 -23.20 -31.33 1.59
N TYR A 78 -22.52 -30.21 1.31
CA TYR A 78 -21.46 -29.71 2.17
C TYR A 78 -22.06 -29.08 3.43
N GLU A 79 -22.11 -29.86 4.50
CA GLU A 79 -22.41 -29.33 5.83
C GLU A 79 -21.17 -28.67 6.41
N ASN A 80 -21.28 -27.39 6.78
CA ASN A 80 -20.26 -26.68 7.53
C ASN A 80 -20.27 -27.19 8.99
N ARG A 81 -19.75 -28.41 9.20
CA ARG A 81 -19.60 -28.98 10.54
C ARG A 81 -18.45 -28.26 11.24
N PRO A 82 -18.63 -27.81 12.49
CA PRO A 82 -17.54 -27.29 13.30
C PRO A 82 -16.53 -28.42 13.52
N ARG A 83 -15.51 -28.46 12.67
CA ARG A 83 -14.28 -29.17 12.98
C ARG A 83 -13.57 -28.37 14.06
N HIS A 84 -12.67 -29.00 14.82
CA HIS A 84 -11.82 -28.36 15.83
C HIS A 84 -10.82 -27.33 15.23
N LEU A 85 -11.26 -26.54 14.26
CA LEU A 85 -10.57 -25.41 13.68
C LEU A 85 -11.28 -24.16 14.16
N LYS A 86 -10.52 -23.37 14.91
CA LYS A 86 -10.95 -22.15 15.60
C LYS A 86 -11.71 -21.24 14.63
N MET A 87 -13.01 -21.06 14.86
CA MET A 87 -13.85 -20.09 14.13
C MET A 87 -13.20 -18.71 14.26
N GLN A 88 -12.87 -18.09 13.14
CA GLN A 88 -12.32 -16.74 13.09
C GLN A 88 -13.41 -15.79 12.65
N SER A 89 -13.47 -14.65 13.34
CA SER A 89 -14.46 -13.59 13.16
C SER A 89 -14.63 -13.17 11.70
N ASP A 90 -15.88 -13.08 11.27
CA ASP A 90 -16.40 -12.82 9.91
C ASP A 90 -15.99 -11.48 9.27
N THR A 91 -15.07 -10.73 9.87
CA THR A 91 -14.72 -9.36 9.46
C THR A 91 -14.08 -9.30 8.08
N ASP A 92 -13.28 -10.31 7.70
CA ASP A 92 -12.64 -10.36 6.37
C ASP A 92 -13.61 -10.80 5.26
N VAL A 93 -14.63 -11.60 5.59
CA VAL A 93 -15.69 -11.99 4.65
C VAL A 93 -16.61 -10.81 4.34
N VAL A 94 -16.94 -9.99 5.35
CA VAL A 94 -17.73 -8.76 5.18
C VAL A 94 -17.03 -7.75 4.25
N CYS A 95 -15.72 -7.56 4.40
CA CYS A 95 -14.95 -6.67 3.53
C CYS A 95 -14.90 -7.18 2.07
N CYS A 96 -14.74 -8.50 1.87
CA CYS A 96 -14.74 -9.10 0.53
C CYS A 96 -16.14 -9.06 -0.11
N THR A 97 -17.21 -9.28 0.65
CA THR A 97 -18.60 -9.18 0.16
C THR A 97 -18.99 -7.74 -0.17
N GLN A 98 -18.54 -6.73 0.59
CA GLN A 98 -18.76 -5.32 0.26
C GLN A 98 -18.04 -4.88 -1.03
N LEU A 99 -16.81 -5.35 -1.25
CA LEU A 99 -16.07 -5.11 -2.50
C LEU A 99 -16.72 -5.84 -3.68
N LEU A 100 -17.18 -7.08 -3.49
CA LEU A 100 -17.97 -7.80 -4.50
C LEU A 100 -19.29 -7.12 -4.81
N ASP A 101 -20.00 -6.64 -3.79
CA ASP A 101 -21.23 -5.86 -3.97
C ASP A 101 -20.94 -4.53 -4.67
N PHE A 102 -19.79 -3.90 -4.46
CA PHE A 102 -19.35 -2.75 -5.24
C PHE A 102 -19.15 -3.13 -6.71
N PHE A 103 -18.46 -4.24 -7.01
CA PHE A 103 -18.29 -4.77 -8.37
C PHE A 103 -19.60 -5.25 -9.02
N ARG A 104 -20.55 -5.76 -8.23
CA ARG A 104 -21.86 -6.23 -8.67
C ARG A 104 -22.83 -5.07 -8.88
N LYS A 105 -22.80 -4.05 -8.01
CA LYS A 105 -23.57 -2.79 -8.16
C LYS A 105 -23.05 -1.95 -9.31
N SER A 106 -21.75 -2.00 -9.63
CA SER A 106 -21.25 -1.46 -10.90
C SER A 106 -21.69 -2.27 -12.12
N ASN A 107 -22.30 -3.45 -11.94
CA ASN A 107 -22.70 -4.40 -12.98
C ASN A 107 -24.16 -4.88 -12.92
N THR A 108 -25.13 -4.17 -12.28
CA THR A 108 -26.54 -4.58 -12.46
C THR A 108 -27.61 -3.48 -12.46
N HIS A 109 -28.39 -3.54 -13.54
CA HIS A 109 -29.66 -2.93 -13.96
C HIS A 109 -30.59 -2.34 -12.88
N PRO A 110 -31.17 -1.14 -13.09
CA PRO A 110 -32.37 -0.72 -12.39
C PRO A 110 -33.61 -1.18 -13.17
N GLU A 111 -34.23 -2.30 -12.77
CA GLU A 111 -35.69 -2.42 -12.88
C GLU A 111 -36.33 -1.43 -11.90
N GLN A 112 -36.37 -0.15 -12.27
CA GLN A 112 -37.28 0.83 -11.68
C GLN A 112 -37.73 1.81 -12.76
N VAL A 113 -38.47 1.30 -13.74
CA VAL A 113 -39.36 2.14 -14.55
C VAL A 113 -40.78 1.84 -14.08
N ARG A 114 -41.23 2.55 -13.06
CA ARG A 114 -42.66 2.85 -12.90
C ARG A 114 -42.88 4.20 -12.22
N SER A 115 -43.29 5.13 -13.07
CA SER A 115 -44.27 6.20 -12.88
C SER A 115 -43.97 7.27 -11.83
N LEU A 116 -43.71 8.49 -12.31
CA LEU A 116 -44.44 9.69 -11.87
C LEU A 116 -44.38 10.75 -12.98
N THR A 117 -45.56 11.22 -13.33
CA THR A 117 -45.94 12.19 -14.36
C THR A 117 -45.59 13.64 -13.99
N LEU A 118 -45.30 14.43 -15.04
CA LEU A 118 -45.42 15.89 -15.17
C LEU A 118 -44.48 16.79 -14.34
N GLU A 119 -43.55 17.46 -15.04
CA GLU A 119 -43.60 18.91 -15.28
C GLU A 119 -42.53 19.35 -16.33
N THR A 120 -42.96 20.17 -17.29
CA THR A 120 -42.32 20.37 -18.60
C THR A 120 -41.30 21.52 -18.62
N ILE A 121 -40.45 21.66 -17.61
CA ILE A 121 -39.38 22.66 -17.65
C ILE A 121 -38.09 22.04 -17.11
N ASN A 122 -37.13 21.88 -18.03
CA ASN A 122 -35.76 21.39 -17.86
C ASN A 122 -35.47 19.88 -18.09
N VAL A 123 -36.18 19.26 -19.02
CA VAL A 123 -35.85 17.90 -19.50
C VAL A 123 -34.52 17.86 -20.24
N ASN A 124 -34.10 18.95 -20.93
CA ASN A 124 -32.87 18.96 -21.72
C ASN A 124 -31.59 19.09 -20.89
N GLU A 125 -31.52 19.95 -19.87
CA GLU A 125 -30.32 19.96 -19.02
C GLU A 125 -30.27 18.72 -18.13
N LEU A 126 -31.41 18.20 -17.68
CA LEU A 126 -31.45 16.94 -16.96
C LEU A 126 -30.97 15.79 -17.85
N ALA A 127 -31.43 15.73 -19.10
CA ALA A 127 -30.98 14.75 -20.08
C ALA A 127 -29.50 14.90 -20.43
N ASP A 128 -28.98 16.12 -20.59
CA ASP A 128 -27.55 16.37 -20.85
C ASP A 128 -26.68 16.03 -19.63
N THR A 129 -27.15 16.35 -18.43
CA THR A 129 -26.50 15.97 -17.17
C THR A 129 -26.51 14.46 -16.98
N LEU A 130 -27.61 13.79 -17.34
CA LEU A 130 -27.73 12.33 -17.30
C LEU A 130 -26.90 11.66 -18.40
N ALA A 131 -26.78 12.25 -19.59
CA ALA A 131 -25.93 11.76 -20.67
C ALA A 131 -24.44 11.90 -20.30
N LYS A 132 -24.03 13.01 -19.70
CA LYS A 132 -22.67 13.24 -19.17
C LYS A 132 -22.34 12.34 -17.97
N LYS A 133 -23.32 12.04 -17.11
CA LYS A 133 -23.18 11.01 -16.08
C LYS A 133 -23.08 9.62 -16.73
N GLY A 134 -23.87 9.36 -17.76
CA GLY A 134 -23.89 8.13 -18.56
C GLY A 134 -22.58 7.83 -19.29
N THR A 135 -21.87 8.84 -19.80
CA THR A 135 -20.54 8.66 -20.41
C THR A 135 -19.45 8.30 -19.40
N THR A 136 -19.72 8.48 -18.09
CA THR A 136 -18.83 8.07 -17.00
C THR A 136 -19.17 6.66 -16.49
N ILE A 137 -20.35 6.12 -16.86
CA ILE A 137 -20.76 4.76 -16.55
C ILE A 137 -20.04 3.83 -17.53
N LEU A 138 -19.24 2.90 -17.01
CA LEU A 138 -18.57 1.88 -17.80
C LEU A 138 -19.60 1.16 -18.66
N GLN A 139 -19.48 1.22 -19.99
CA GLN A 139 -20.39 0.49 -20.87
C GLN A 139 -20.32 -0.99 -20.51
N CYS A 140 -21.47 -1.56 -20.14
CA CYS A 140 -21.61 -2.97 -19.82
C CYS A 140 -21.26 -3.75 -21.09
N VAL A 141 -20.14 -4.46 -21.07
CA VAL A 141 -19.89 -5.48 -22.09
C VAL A 141 -20.79 -6.65 -21.74
N ASP A 142 -21.91 -6.81 -22.45
CA ASP A 142 -22.83 -7.96 -22.38
C ASP A 142 -22.16 -9.32 -22.75
N ARG A 143 -20.83 -9.31 -22.91
CA ARG A 143 -20.02 -10.51 -23.09
C ARG A 143 -19.47 -10.93 -21.74
N PRO A 144 -19.73 -12.16 -21.27
CA PRO A 144 -19.11 -12.67 -20.04
C PRO A 144 -17.59 -12.50 -20.14
N MET A 145 -17.03 -11.72 -19.22
CA MET A 145 -15.60 -11.49 -19.15
C MET A 145 -14.88 -12.79 -18.83
N SER A 146 -13.72 -13.00 -19.46
CA SER A 146 -12.90 -14.16 -19.12
C SER A 146 -12.42 -14.05 -17.66
N PHE A 147 -12.19 -15.19 -17.00
CA PHE A 147 -11.56 -15.23 -15.68
C PHE A 147 -10.23 -14.46 -15.64
N HIS A 148 -9.47 -14.45 -16.75
CA HIS A 148 -8.22 -13.70 -16.86
C HIS A 148 -8.47 -12.19 -16.75
N THR A 149 -9.45 -11.68 -17.48
CA THR A 149 -9.89 -10.28 -17.42
C THR A 149 -10.36 -9.91 -16.01
N MET A 150 -11.20 -10.74 -15.39
CA MET A 150 -11.71 -10.52 -14.03
C MET A 150 -10.59 -10.50 -12.99
N LYS A 151 -9.66 -11.47 -13.06
CA LYS A 151 -8.48 -11.54 -12.20
C LYS A 151 -7.60 -10.29 -12.32
N ASP A 152 -7.43 -9.76 -13.53
CA ASP A 152 -6.61 -8.57 -13.75
C ASP A 152 -7.31 -7.29 -13.30
N LEU A 153 -8.64 -7.20 -13.44
CA LEU A 153 -9.45 -6.13 -12.84
C LEU A 153 -9.33 -6.14 -11.31
N ILE A 154 -9.46 -7.31 -10.67
CA ILE A 154 -9.29 -7.45 -9.22
C ILE A 154 -7.91 -6.94 -8.80
N ARG A 155 -6.83 -7.36 -9.47
CA ARG A 155 -5.47 -6.90 -9.16
C ARG A 155 -5.34 -5.39 -9.30
N ARG A 156 -5.87 -4.83 -10.39
CA ARG A 156 -5.81 -3.38 -10.67
C ARG A 156 -6.54 -2.59 -9.59
N GLU A 157 -7.72 -3.02 -9.18
CA GLU A 157 -8.52 -2.33 -8.19
C GLU A 157 -7.90 -2.42 -6.79
N PHE A 158 -7.40 -3.58 -6.39
CA PHE A 158 -6.66 -3.71 -5.13
C PHE A 158 -5.41 -2.82 -5.11
N HIS A 159 -4.69 -2.76 -6.23
CA HIS A 159 -3.55 -1.85 -6.38
C HIS A 159 -3.99 -0.39 -6.28
N THR A 160 -5.07 -0.01 -6.97
CA THR A 160 -5.59 1.37 -7.02
C THR A 160 -6.14 1.82 -5.68
N ALA A 161 -7.00 1.02 -5.05
CA ALA A 161 -7.58 1.26 -3.74
C ALA A 161 -6.49 1.43 -2.69
N ARG A 162 -5.48 0.56 -2.69
CA ARG A 162 -4.34 0.69 -1.78
C ARG A 162 -3.53 1.96 -2.05
N CYS A 163 -3.20 2.26 -3.30
CA CYS A 163 -2.49 3.49 -3.63
C CYS A 163 -3.24 4.72 -3.11
N ASN A 164 -4.57 4.72 -3.20
CA ASN A 164 -5.40 5.78 -2.65
C ASN A 164 -5.41 5.78 -1.12
N GLU A 165 -5.55 4.63 -0.47
CA GLU A 165 -5.50 4.50 0.99
C GLU A 165 -4.17 5.02 1.55
N LEU A 166 -3.04 4.61 0.95
CA LEU A 166 -1.72 5.09 1.32
C LEU A 166 -1.62 6.60 1.13
N LYS A 167 -2.05 7.14 -0.02
CA LYS A 167 -2.07 8.59 -0.27
C LYS A 167 -2.87 9.34 0.79
N VAL A 168 -4.02 8.82 1.22
CA VAL A 168 -4.84 9.42 2.28
C VAL A 168 -4.12 9.38 3.63
N ARG A 169 -3.61 8.21 4.03
CA ARG A 169 -2.88 8.03 5.30
C ARG A 169 -1.63 8.90 5.39
N THR A 170 -1.00 9.19 4.26
CA THR A 170 0.26 9.93 4.18
C THR A 170 0.10 11.39 3.75
N LYS A 171 -1.13 11.87 3.51
CA LYS A 171 -1.41 13.19 2.90
C LYS A 171 -0.73 14.37 3.59
N GLU A 172 -0.62 14.32 4.92
CA GLU A 172 -0.01 15.40 5.73
C GLU A 172 1.49 15.18 6.00
N LYS A 173 2.06 14.10 5.47
CA LYS A 173 3.45 13.75 5.73
C LYS A 173 4.35 14.42 4.71
N GLN A 174 5.22 15.31 5.20
CA GLN A 174 6.19 16.08 4.41
C GLN A 174 7.07 15.22 3.48
N TRP A 175 7.37 13.98 3.88
CA TRP A 175 8.21 13.08 3.08
C TRP A 175 7.52 12.55 1.81
N THR A 176 6.18 12.60 1.67
CA THR A 176 5.48 11.98 0.53
C THR A 176 5.84 12.56 -0.82
N VAL A 177 5.77 13.89 -0.95
CA VAL A 177 6.16 14.63 -2.17
C VAL A 177 7.63 14.38 -2.49
N ALA A 178 8.46 14.22 -1.45
CA ALA A 178 9.86 13.95 -1.63
C ALA A 178 10.11 12.47 -2.04
N LEU A 179 9.26 11.51 -1.73
CA LEU A 179 9.53 10.11 -2.09
C LEU A 179 9.17 9.78 -3.54
N SER A 180 8.32 10.56 -4.22
CA SER A 180 7.96 10.32 -5.63
C SER A 180 9.15 10.51 -6.59
N ASP A 181 10.16 11.29 -6.22
CA ASP A 181 11.29 11.62 -7.10
C ASP A 181 12.45 10.62 -7.01
N ILE A 182 12.35 9.58 -6.16
CA ILE A 182 13.42 8.61 -5.91
C ILE A 182 13.44 7.47 -6.95
N THR A 183 12.46 7.41 -7.85
CA THR A 183 12.31 6.29 -8.80
C THR A 183 13.51 6.20 -9.77
N ASP A 184 13.99 4.97 -10.00
CA ASP A 184 15.08 4.56 -10.90
C ASP A 184 16.55 4.84 -10.47
N TRP A 185 16.78 5.24 -9.23
CA TRP A 185 18.15 5.42 -8.72
C TRP A 185 18.84 4.08 -8.39
N PRO A 186 20.19 3.98 -8.54
CA PRO A 186 20.95 2.87 -7.96
C PRO A 186 20.59 2.68 -6.49
N ARG A 187 20.37 1.42 -6.07
CA ARG A 187 19.88 1.08 -4.70
C ARG A 187 20.58 1.86 -3.60
N ILE A 188 21.90 2.05 -3.72
CA ILE A 188 22.70 2.70 -2.69
C ILE A 188 22.42 4.20 -2.53
N GLU A 189 22.03 4.87 -3.62
CA GLU A 189 21.67 6.28 -3.64
C GLU A 189 20.22 6.45 -3.23
N ALA A 190 19.33 5.59 -3.74
CA ALA A 190 17.92 5.55 -3.33
C ALA A 190 17.77 5.40 -1.80
N VAL A 191 18.56 4.51 -1.17
CA VAL A 191 18.54 4.30 0.29
C VAL A 191 19.05 5.54 1.05
N ALA A 192 20.10 6.19 0.55
CA ALA A 192 20.63 7.40 1.18
C ALA A 192 19.61 8.53 1.14
N GLU A 193 19.04 8.78 -0.05
CA GLU A 193 18.06 9.84 -0.26
C GLU A 193 16.77 9.58 0.50
N PHE A 194 16.30 8.32 0.52
CA PHE A 194 15.12 7.91 1.30
C PHE A 194 15.28 8.21 2.79
N ARG A 195 16.44 7.88 3.37
CA ARG A 195 16.72 8.13 4.78
C ARG A 195 16.76 9.62 5.11
N LEU A 196 17.40 10.41 4.25
CA LEU A 196 17.46 11.88 4.39
C LEU A 196 16.06 12.50 4.28
N ARG A 197 15.27 12.13 3.26
CA ARG A 197 13.94 12.69 3.01
C ARG A 197 12.92 12.28 4.08
N THR A 198 13.03 11.07 4.63
CA THR A 198 12.18 10.64 5.74
C THR A 198 12.64 11.16 7.10
N GLY A 199 13.83 11.77 7.19
CA GLY A 199 14.44 12.19 8.46
C GLY A 199 14.77 11.03 9.40
N HIS A 200 14.89 9.81 8.85
CA HIS A 200 15.29 8.58 9.53
C HIS A 200 16.72 8.21 9.12
N ASP A 201 17.57 9.23 9.11
CA ASP A 201 18.97 9.15 8.76
C ASP A 201 19.83 8.78 9.98
N CYS A 202 21.15 8.90 9.84
CA CYS A 202 22.10 8.65 10.92
C CYS A 202 23.00 9.86 11.17
N LEU A 203 22.46 11.06 10.93
CA LEU A 203 23.16 12.31 11.20
C LEU A 203 22.97 12.70 12.68
N ALA A 204 23.87 13.54 13.19
CA ALA A 204 23.93 13.87 14.61
C ALA A 204 22.60 14.40 15.16
N LYS A 205 21.85 15.21 14.40
CA LYS A 205 20.53 15.70 14.81
C LYS A 205 19.53 14.56 15.04
N HIS A 206 19.46 13.58 14.14
CA HIS A 206 18.57 12.42 14.31
C HIS A 206 19.05 11.53 15.46
N LEU A 207 20.35 11.27 15.56
CA LEU A 207 20.94 10.44 16.62
C LEU A 207 20.75 11.06 18.01
N HIS A 208 20.81 12.38 18.12
CA HIS A 208 20.55 13.11 19.36
C HIS A 208 19.09 12.95 19.80
N ARG A 209 18.12 13.04 18.88
CA ARG A 209 16.70 12.78 19.18
C ARG A 209 16.45 11.36 19.66
N LEU A 210 17.28 10.39 19.23
CA LEU A 210 17.23 9.01 19.71
C LEU A 210 18.00 8.78 21.03
N GLY A 211 18.65 9.81 21.58
CA GLY A 211 19.45 9.71 22.81
C GLY A 211 20.81 9.04 22.63
N VAL A 212 21.25 8.80 21.40
CA VAL A 212 22.57 8.19 21.11
C VAL A 212 23.68 9.23 21.19
N TYR A 213 23.39 10.46 20.76
CA TYR A 213 24.32 11.59 20.80
C TYR A 213 23.92 12.58 21.90
N THR A 214 24.90 13.17 22.56
CA THR A 214 24.68 14.20 23.58
C THR A 214 24.30 15.55 22.99
N GLN A 215 24.68 15.83 21.73
CA GLN A 215 24.40 17.08 21.03
C GLN A 215 23.97 16.83 19.57
N PRO A 216 23.12 17.70 18.99
CA PRO A 216 22.69 17.59 17.59
C PRO A 216 23.71 18.15 16.58
N THR A 217 24.82 18.71 17.06
CA THR A 217 25.82 19.42 16.26
C THR A 217 26.71 18.47 15.45
N CYS A 218 27.24 18.96 14.34
CA CYS A 218 28.13 18.18 13.49
C CYS A 218 29.48 17.91 14.19
N PRO A 219 29.83 16.64 14.48
CA PRO A 219 31.13 16.32 15.08
C PRO A 219 32.27 16.33 14.04
N LEU A 220 31.94 16.44 12.75
CA LEU A 220 32.91 16.38 11.65
C LEU A 220 33.47 17.76 11.29
N SER A 221 32.77 18.84 11.66
CA SER A 221 33.17 20.21 11.33
C SER A 221 33.09 21.11 12.56
N ASN A 222 33.95 22.13 12.63
CA ASN A 222 34.01 23.07 13.75
C ASN A 222 32.94 24.17 13.68
N LEU A 223 31.90 23.99 12.85
CA LEU A 223 30.88 25.02 12.60
C LEU A 223 29.80 25.08 13.69
N GLN A 224 29.76 24.10 14.60
CA GLN A 224 28.78 24.00 15.69
C GLN A 224 27.31 24.06 15.23
N GLU A 225 27.06 23.82 13.94
CA GLU A 225 25.72 23.73 13.34
C GLU A 225 25.10 22.34 13.57
N GLU A 226 23.78 22.27 13.65
CA GLU A 226 23.05 21.00 13.68
C GLU A 226 23.30 20.18 12.40
N MET A 227 23.65 18.90 12.56
CA MET A 227 23.93 18.03 11.42
C MET A 227 22.63 17.45 10.85
N GLU A 228 22.05 18.14 9.88
CA GLU A 228 20.90 17.70 9.10
C GLU A 228 21.17 17.77 7.59
N LYS A 229 20.19 17.42 6.75
CA LYS A 229 20.35 17.40 5.28
C LYS A 229 20.92 18.71 4.72
N THR A 230 20.44 19.86 5.20
CA THR A 230 20.89 21.19 4.75
C THR A 230 22.36 21.45 5.09
N HIS A 231 22.77 21.13 6.32
CA HIS A 231 24.17 21.23 6.76
C HIS A 231 25.07 20.29 5.97
N LEU A 232 24.62 19.06 5.69
CA LEU A 232 25.38 18.06 4.96
C LEU A 232 25.93 18.60 3.63
N ILE A 233 25.13 19.39 2.91
CA ILE A 233 25.51 20.02 1.63
C ILE A 233 26.64 21.03 1.81
N ARG A 234 26.67 21.76 2.93
CA ARG A 234 27.64 22.83 3.20
C ARG A 234 28.81 22.38 4.08
N CYS A 235 28.79 21.13 4.54
CA CYS A 235 29.76 20.64 5.51
C CYS A 235 31.18 20.64 4.91
N PRO A 236 32.13 21.42 5.45
CA PRO A 236 33.47 21.57 4.87
C PRO A 236 34.32 20.29 5.00
N ALA A 237 33.94 19.39 5.91
CA ALA A 237 34.66 18.15 6.16
C ALA A 237 34.38 17.06 5.11
N LEU A 238 33.30 17.19 4.34
CA LEU A 238 32.86 16.21 3.33
C LEU A 238 33.33 16.64 1.94
N LYS A 239 34.04 15.76 1.24
CA LYS A 239 34.75 16.11 -0.01
C LYS A 239 33.95 15.77 -1.27
N THR A 240 32.92 14.93 -1.14
CA THR A 240 32.13 14.46 -2.29
C THR A 240 31.15 15.50 -2.79
N THR A 241 30.67 15.37 -4.03
CA THR A 241 29.82 16.39 -4.68
C THR A 241 28.33 16.18 -4.44
N THR A 242 27.84 14.94 -4.47
CA THR A 242 26.39 14.66 -4.36
C THR A 242 25.93 14.50 -2.91
N GLU A 243 24.66 14.82 -2.63
CA GLU A 243 24.05 14.68 -1.30
C GLU A 243 24.14 13.24 -0.76
N SER A 244 23.82 12.27 -1.61
CA SER A 244 23.89 10.84 -1.27
C SER A 244 25.31 10.37 -0.93
N GLN A 245 26.33 10.84 -1.67
CA GLN A 245 27.72 10.52 -1.36
C GLN A 245 28.18 11.18 -0.05
N LYS A 246 27.81 12.45 0.17
CA LYS A 246 28.11 13.16 1.42
C LYS A 246 27.50 12.45 2.61
N TYR A 247 26.27 11.95 2.48
CA TYR A 247 25.60 11.19 3.54
C TYR A 247 26.34 9.89 3.84
N ARG A 248 26.75 9.16 2.81
CA ARG A 248 27.51 7.91 2.97
C ARG A 248 28.89 8.15 3.58
N GLU A 249 29.57 9.20 3.19
CA GLU A 249 30.85 9.61 3.78
C GLU A 249 30.69 9.99 5.25
N ALA A 250 29.72 10.86 5.56
CA ALA A 250 29.37 11.22 6.93
C ALA A 250 29.05 9.98 7.77
N ARG A 251 28.18 9.09 7.27
CA ARG A 251 27.83 7.84 7.95
C ARG A 251 29.05 6.99 8.28
N ARG A 252 29.98 6.80 7.33
CA ARG A 252 31.21 6.02 7.56
C ARG A 252 32.06 6.63 8.67
N ARG A 253 32.23 7.96 8.66
CA ARG A 253 33.01 8.68 9.67
C ARG A 253 32.35 8.71 11.05
N LEU A 254 31.03 8.81 11.12
CA LEU A 254 30.29 8.85 12.39
C LEU A 254 30.19 7.47 13.07
N MET A 255 30.10 6.40 12.27
CA MET A 255 29.81 5.05 12.76
C MET A 255 31.02 4.11 12.73
N ASN A 256 32.20 4.59 12.33
CA ASN A 256 33.42 3.78 12.14
C ASN A 256 33.18 2.49 11.33
N CYS A 257 32.26 2.54 10.36
CA CYS A 257 31.95 1.40 9.51
C CYS A 257 32.87 1.44 8.27
N TYR A 258 33.74 0.43 8.14
CA TYR A 258 34.55 0.18 6.95
C TYR A 258 33.74 -0.47 5.84
#